data_AF-A0A353DYB9-F1
#
_entry.id   AF-A0A353DYB9-F1
#
_cell.length_a   1.000
_cell.length_b   1.000
_cell.length_c   1.000
_cell.angle_alpha   90.00
_cell.angle_beta   90.00
_cell.angle_gamma   90.00
#
_symmetry.space_group_name_H-M   'P 1'
#
loop_
_entity.id
_entity.type
_entity.pdbx_description
1 polymer ?
#
loop_
_entity_poly.entity_id
_entity_poly.type
_entity_poly.pdbx_seq_one_letter_code
_entity_poly.pdbx_strand_id
1 'polypeptide(L)'
;MMRTGKRRMLFRVAALALPMLAWIMAEGLLGRMLPAIKGSAHDPWLGFSDHLDLFTLDEESHRYQIDEAHHYAFEPTGFLAKKSANTSRIFCLGGSTVQGRPYSIETAFPAWLQHSLETIHPSSQFEILNLGGISYASYRLLPILKEVLQYQPDLIILCTGHNEFLEDRSYKQLKHAAPVMGEWLQWARQSHVIEATLQLGSLLARKPTDPTPILGHRVRAILDYERGAEKYHRNTPWMRSVEQHFSGNVERMIQLCQEADVPLILLNPCFNLKDSPPFKSEHREDWNSEVEEDWKRALQVAREQLDGAPEESIKNLRRALSLDPNYADTWYALGQCLLQQAQWQEAKRCFQRALEEDVCPLRIRASMRHQITDLARRYEIPLLDLQSLAEKEAPVGLVGDTFLVDHVHPSIHGHQTIALALVGRVQEILTKLEQRSISDEQTRLLFAGKLAELPDHYFANGLQRLENLRAWTHGKADGPPIESHPQWESGL
;
A
#
# COMPACT_ATOMS: atom_id res chain seq x y z
N MET A 1 47.56 -14.40 46.19
CA MET A 1 47.13 -14.43 44.76
C MET A 1 45.64 -14.15 44.51
N MET A 2 44.70 -14.33 45.46
CA MET A 2 43.25 -14.10 45.21
C MET A 2 42.78 -12.63 45.08
N ARG A 3 43.53 -11.65 45.59
CA ARG A 3 43.14 -10.21 45.55
C ARG A 3 43.29 -9.57 44.15
N THR A 4 44.19 -10.06 43.31
CA THR A 4 44.45 -9.51 41.97
C THR A 4 43.43 -9.98 40.94
N GLY A 5 42.90 -11.20 41.07
CA GLY A 5 41.84 -11.74 40.22
C GLY A 5 40.52 -10.97 40.37
N LYS A 6 40.09 -10.70 41.62
CA LYS A 6 38.87 -9.90 41.89
C LYS A 6 38.96 -8.48 41.36
N ARG A 7 40.10 -7.79 41.51
CA ARG A 7 40.29 -6.44 40.96
C ARG A 7 40.31 -6.41 39.42
N ARG A 8 40.91 -7.41 38.77
CA ARG A 8 40.88 -7.54 37.31
C ARG A 8 39.47 -7.85 36.78
N MET A 9 38.70 -8.67 37.50
CA MET A 9 37.30 -8.94 37.16
C MET A 9 36.43 -7.69 37.35
N LEU A 10 36.59 -6.98 38.48
CA LEU A 10 35.88 -5.72 38.73
C LEU A 10 36.21 -4.66 37.67
N PHE A 11 37.48 -4.56 37.27
CA PHE A 11 37.90 -3.65 36.21
C PHE A 11 37.28 -4.02 34.86
N ARG A 12 37.23 -5.30 34.49
CA ARG A 12 36.58 -5.75 33.25
C ARG A 12 35.08 -5.52 33.26
N VAL A 13 34.41 -5.76 34.39
CA VAL A 13 32.98 -5.48 34.55
C VAL A 13 32.72 -3.98 34.47
N ALA A 14 33.52 -3.14 35.16
CA ALA A 14 33.41 -1.70 35.08
C ALA A 14 33.68 -1.16 33.68
N ALA A 15 34.68 -1.69 32.97
CA ALA A 15 35.02 -1.30 31.60
C ALA A 15 33.90 -1.61 30.58
N LEU A 16 33.06 -2.61 30.84
CA LEU A 16 31.88 -2.92 30.03
C LEU A 16 30.62 -2.16 30.50
N ALA A 17 30.46 -2.00 31.81
CA ALA A 17 29.27 -1.36 32.40
C ALA A 17 29.26 0.16 32.19
N LEU A 18 30.41 0.84 32.27
CA LEU A 18 30.50 2.31 32.11
C LEU A 18 30.01 2.78 30.73
N PRO A 19 30.45 2.20 29.59
CA PRO A 19 29.93 2.56 28.27
C PRO A 19 28.44 2.27 28.12
N MET A 20 27.95 1.13 28.64
CA MET A 20 26.53 0.80 28.60
C MET A 20 25.68 1.79 29.41
N LEU A 21 26.16 2.20 30.59
CA LEU A 21 25.47 3.19 31.41
C LEU A 21 25.43 4.56 30.74
N ALA A 22 26.54 4.97 30.12
CA ALA A 22 26.62 6.21 29.34
C ALA A 22 25.65 6.17 28.15
N TRP A 23 25.55 5.04 27.45
CA TRP A 23 24.60 4.84 26.36
C TRP A 23 23.14 4.92 26.83
N ILE A 24 22.78 4.24 27.93
CA ILE A 24 21.42 4.27 28.49
C ILE A 24 21.05 5.69 28.94
N MET A 25 21.98 6.43 29.56
CA MET A 25 21.75 7.82 29.94
C MET A 25 21.57 8.71 28.70
N ALA A 26 22.38 8.53 27.65
CA ALA A 26 22.26 9.27 26.40
C ALA A 26 20.92 8.99 25.71
N GLU A 27 20.48 7.73 25.65
CA GLU A 27 19.15 7.36 25.17
C GLU A 27 18.04 8.00 25.98
N GLY A 28 18.11 7.93 27.31
CA GLY A 28 17.08 8.52 28.18
C GLY A 28 17.02 10.05 28.12
N LEU A 29 18.15 10.71 27.85
CA LEU A 29 18.22 12.16 27.68
C LEU A 29 17.72 12.57 26.30
N LEU A 30 18.21 11.92 25.24
CA LEU A 30 17.80 12.20 23.86
C LEU A 30 16.33 11.86 23.64
N GLY A 31 15.81 10.75 24.17
CA GLY A 31 14.39 10.41 24.08
C GLY A 31 13.46 11.36 24.85
N ARG A 32 14.00 12.24 25.71
CA ARG A 32 13.24 13.32 26.37
C ARG A 32 13.37 14.66 25.64
N MET A 33 14.51 14.92 24.99
CA MET A 33 14.81 16.19 24.32
C MET A 33 14.40 16.19 22.85
N LEU A 34 14.47 15.03 22.21
CA LEU A 34 14.01 14.77 20.86
C LEU A 34 12.76 13.90 21.00
N PRO A 35 11.55 14.41 20.75
CA PRO A 35 10.42 13.52 20.51
C PRO A 35 10.87 12.59 19.39
N ALA A 36 10.76 11.27 19.60
CA ALA A 36 11.24 10.27 18.66
C ALA A 36 10.91 10.70 17.23
N ILE A 37 11.92 11.12 16.46
CA ILE A 37 11.77 11.45 15.04
C ILE A 37 11.70 10.09 14.35
N LYS A 38 10.63 9.35 14.59
CA LYS A 38 10.36 8.10 13.89
C LYS A 38 10.15 8.45 12.42
N GLY A 39 11.21 8.24 11.64
CA GLY A 39 11.19 8.45 10.20
C GLY A 39 12.03 9.64 9.73
N SER A 40 13.34 9.66 10.03
CA SER A 40 14.26 10.53 9.30
C SER A 40 13.98 10.41 7.80
N ALA A 41 13.67 11.53 7.17
CA ALA A 41 13.17 11.66 5.79
C ALA A 41 14.21 11.30 4.70
N HIS A 42 15.40 10.87 5.10
CA HIS A 42 16.30 10.02 4.33
C HIS A 42 16.01 8.60 4.78
N ASP A 43 15.43 7.75 3.92
CA ASP A 43 15.81 6.35 4.01
C ASP A 43 17.25 6.30 3.47
N PRO A 44 18.29 6.13 4.31
CA PRO A 44 19.68 6.07 3.85
C PRO A 44 19.91 4.90 2.88
N TRP A 45 18.91 4.03 2.71
CA TRP A 45 19.03 2.72 2.12
C TRP A 45 18.10 2.47 0.91
N LEU A 46 17.22 3.41 0.54
CA LEU A 46 16.35 3.32 -0.66
C LEU A 46 16.62 4.42 -1.69
N GLY A 47 17.76 5.13 -1.56
CA GLY A 47 18.15 6.31 -2.34
C GLY A 47 17.63 6.32 -3.78
N PHE A 48 16.78 7.31 -4.07
CA PHE A 48 16.29 7.59 -5.41
C PHE A 48 17.26 8.52 -6.15
N SER A 49 17.22 8.51 -7.48
CA SER A 49 17.99 9.46 -8.30
C SER A 49 17.55 10.90 -8.04
N ASP A 50 18.50 11.85 -8.07
CA ASP A 50 18.36 13.28 -7.71
C ASP A 50 17.35 14.11 -8.56
N HIS A 51 16.57 13.48 -9.45
CA HIS A 51 15.52 14.13 -10.25
C HIS A 51 14.26 13.25 -10.24
N LEU A 52 13.29 13.62 -9.40
CA LEU A 52 12.03 12.89 -9.19
C LEU A 52 10.82 13.83 -9.14
N ASP A 53 11.00 15.10 -9.50
CA ASP A 53 9.90 16.05 -9.53
C ASP A 53 8.85 15.54 -10.53
N LEU A 54 7.64 15.29 -10.03
CA LEU A 54 6.52 14.82 -10.82
C LEU A 54 6.06 15.91 -11.77
N PHE A 55 6.12 17.17 -11.34
CA PHE A 55 5.66 18.32 -12.09
C PHE A 55 6.80 19.16 -12.67
N THR A 56 6.62 19.61 -13.90
CA THR A 56 7.41 20.66 -14.53
C THR A 56 6.55 21.90 -14.78
N LEU A 57 7.15 23.08 -14.61
CA LEU A 57 6.49 24.35 -14.91
C LEU A 57 6.62 24.64 -16.41
N ASP A 58 5.48 24.70 -17.09
CA ASP A 58 5.39 25.32 -18.40
C ASP A 58 5.33 26.84 -18.24
N GLU A 59 6.43 27.50 -18.60
CA GLU A 59 6.60 28.96 -18.51
C GLU A 59 5.67 29.73 -19.45
N GLU A 60 5.23 29.14 -20.56
CA GLU A 60 4.34 29.82 -21.52
C GLU A 60 2.89 29.86 -21.00
N SER A 61 2.41 28.73 -20.48
CA SER A 61 1.05 28.64 -19.94
C SER A 61 0.97 29.01 -18.45
N HIS A 62 2.10 29.17 -17.77
CA HIS A 62 2.22 29.30 -16.31
C HIS A 62 1.48 28.18 -15.56
N ARG A 63 1.60 26.95 -16.07
CA ARG A 63 0.97 25.75 -15.49
C ARG A 63 2.02 24.74 -15.11
N TYR A 64 1.84 24.13 -13.93
CA TYR A 64 2.52 22.89 -13.63
C TYR A 64 1.81 21.75 -14.36
N GLN A 65 2.57 20.88 -15.00
CA GLN A 65 2.09 19.67 -15.66
C GLN A 65 2.92 18.48 -15.23
N ILE A 66 2.30 17.30 -15.16
CA ILE A 66 3.07 16.07 -14.95
C ILE A 66 4.06 15.90 -16.11
N ASP A 67 5.34 15.78 -15.75
CA ASP A 67 6.43 15.61 -16.71
C ASP A 67 6.21 14.36 -17.58
N GLU A 68 6.53 14.46 -18.86
CA GLU A 68 6.36 13.36 -19.83
C GLU A 68 7.10 12.08 -19.41
N ALA A 69 8.21 12.20 -18.67
CA ALA A 69 8.94 11.06 -18.13
C ALA A 69 8.11 10.20 -17.17
N HIS A 70 7.01 10.73 -16.63
CA HIS A 70 6.11 10.07 -15.68
C HIS A 70 4.81 9.55 -16.32
N HIS A 71 4.55 9.83 -17.61
CA HIS A 71 3.32 9.40 -18.30
C HIS A 71 3.18 7.88 -18.45
N TYR A 72 4.24 7.11 -18.19
CA TYR A 72 4.16 5.65 -18.11
C TYR A 72 3.35 5.17 -16.89
N ALA A 73 3.27 5.98 -15.83
CA ALA A 73 2.63 5.63 -14.55
C ALA A 73 1.47 6.55 -14.17
N PHE A 74 1.49 7.81 -14.59
CA PHE A 74 0.46 8.80 -14.26
C PHE A 74 -0.23 9.28 -15.52
N GLU A 75 -1.53 9.55 -15.42
CA GLU A 75 -2.25 10.21 -16.51
C GLU A 75 -1.93 11.72 -16.52
N PRO A 76 -1.82 12.36 -17.68
CA PRO A 76 -1.52 13.78 -17.77
C PRO A 76 -2.51 14.65 -16.99
N THR A 77 -2.00 15.47 -16.08
CA THR A 77 -2.79 16.46 -15.35
C THR A 77 -1.92 17.66 -14.97
N GLY A 78 -2.55 18.77 -14.60
CA GLY A 78 -1.84 20.00 -14.29
C GLY A 78 -2.74 21.12 -13.77
N PHE A 79 -2.13 22.11 -13.14
CA PHE A 79 -2.80 23.21 -12.45
C PHE A 79 -2.05 24.53 -12.63
N LEU A 80 -2.72 25.66 -12.36
CA LEU A 80 -2.08 26.98 -12.48
C LEU A 80 -1.00 27.16 -11.40
N ALA A 81 0.16 27.66 -11.78
CA ALA A 81 1.25 27.94 -10.85
C ALA A 81 0.82 28.93 -9.76
N LYS A 82 0.02 29.94 -10.13
CA LYS A 82 -0.63 30.86 -9.22
C LYS A 82 -2.06 30.42 -8.93
N LYS A 83 -2.30 29.95 -7.71
CA LYS A 83 -3.63 29.58 -7.22
C LYS A 83 -4.52 30.82 -7.07
N SER A 84 -5.76 30.74 -7.56
CA SER A 84 -6.74 31.82 -7.39
C SER A 84 -7.36 31.78 -5.98
N ALA A 85 -7.82 32.92 -5.47
CA ALA A 85 -8.38 33.02 -4.12
C ALA A 85 -9.66 32.17 -3.92
N ASN A 86 -10.41 31.91 -5.00
CA ASN A 86 -11.65 31.13 -4.96
C ASN A 86 -11.44 29.65 -5.34
N THR A 87 -10.19 29.22 -5.46
CA THR A 87 -9.84 27.85 -5.82
C THR A 87 -9.50 27.04 -4.58
N SER A 88 -10.06 25.83 -4.49
CA SER A 88 -9.61 24.81 -3.56
C SER A 88 -8.79 23.76 -4.31
N ARG A 89 -7.54 23.56 -3.91
CA ARG A 89 -6.59 22.63 -4.51
C ARG A 89 -6.44 21.39 -3.64
N ILE A 90 -6.82 20.25 -4.16
CA ILE A 90 -6.85 18.97 -3.47
C ILE A 90 -5.99 17.98 -4.26
N PHE A 91 -5.02 17.33 -3.62
CA PHE A 91 -4.22 16.29 -4.26
C PHE A 91 -4.63 14.91 -3.74
N CYS A 92 -5.01 14.02 -4.65
CA CYS A 92 -5.34 12.62 -4.35
C CYS A 92 -4.13 11.74 -4.68
N LEU A 93 -3.41 11.26 -3.68
CA LEU A 93 -2.21 10.42 -3.85
C LEU A 93 -2.54 8.95 -3.66
N GLY A 94 -2.02 8.09 -4.54
CA GLY A 94 -2.13 6.65 -4.36
C GLY A 94 -1.58 5.82 -5.52
N GLY A 95 -1.94 4.53 -5.50
CA GLY A 95 -1.62 3.62 -6.59
C GLY A 95 -2.60 3.73 -7.77
N SER A 96 -2.64 2.66 -8.58
CA SER A 96 -3.58 2.47 -9.69
C SER A 96 -5.06 2.58 -9.29
N THR A 97 -5.40 2.24 -8.04
CA THR A 97 -6.73 2.48 -7.47
C THR A 97 -7.12 3.96 -7.49
N VAL A 98 -6.19 4.88 -7.21
CA VAL A 98 -6.50 6.33 -7.29
C VAL A 98 -6.56 6.79 -8.74
N GLN A 99 -5.69 6.25 -9.60
CA GLN A 99 -5.66 6.58 -11.03
C GLN A 99 -7.01 6.30 -11.71
N GLY A 100 -7.73 5.26 -11.30
CA GLY A 100 -8.96 4.81 -11.96
C GLY A 100 -8.77 3.60 -12.87
N ARG A 101 -7.71 2.81 -12.66
CA ARG A 101 -7.56 1.52 -13.36
C ARG A 101 -8.75 0.62 -13.06
N PRO A 102 -9.20 -0.20 -14.03
CA PRO A 102 -8.62 -0.43 -15.36
C PRO A 102 -9.05 0.58 -16.43
N TYR A 103 -10.00 1.46 -16.13
CA TYR A 103 -10.47 2.51 -17.06
C TYR A 103 -9.44 3.65 -17.12
N SER A 104 -9.75 4.82 -16.59
CA SER A 104 -8.90 6.01 -16.59
C SER A 104 -9.46 7.07 -15.63
N ILE A 105 -8.79 8.21 -15.52
CA ILE A 105 -9.08 9.29 -14.55
C ILE A 105 -10.52 9.83 -14.62
N GLU A 106 -11.18 9.78 -15.78
CA GLU A 106 -12.50 10.34 -16.01
C GLU A 106 -13.59 9.63 -15.21
N THR A 107 -13.38 8.35 -14.87
CA THR A 107 -14.30 7.56 -14.05
C THR A 107 -13.72 7.20 -12.68
N ALA A 108 -12.59 7.81 -12.32
CA ALA A 108 -11.97 7.68 -11.01
C ALA A 108 -12.66 8.56 -9.96
N PHE A 109 -12.56 8.18 -8.68
CA PHE A 109 -13.19 8.92 -7.59
C PHE A 109 -12.76 10.40 -7.49
N PRO A 110 -11.50 10.81 -7.84
CA PRO A 110 -11.15 12.24 -7.83
C PRO A 110 -12.00 13.08 -8.80
N ALA A 111 -12.28 12.56 -10.00
CA ALA A 111 -13.11 13.24 -10.99
C ALA A 111 -14.58 13.33 -10.52
N TRP A 112 -15.13 12.21 -10.02
CA TRP A 112 -16.49 12.20 -9.46
C TRP A 112 -16.64 13.14 -8.26
N LEU A 113 -15.63 13.21 -7.40
CA LEU A 113 -15.62 14.11 -6.25
C LEU A 113 -15.62 15.57 -6.71
N GLN A 114 -14.81 15.92 -7.70
CA GLN A 114 -14.77 17.28 -8.26
C GLN A 114 -16.13 17.67 -8.83
N HIS A 115 -16.69 16.83 -9.72
CA HIS A 115 -17.99 17.09 -10.33
C HIS A 115 -19.12 17.20 -9.30
N SER A 116 -19.09 16.37 -8.25
CA SER A 116 -20.08 16.42 -7.18
C SER A 116 -19.99 17.72 -6.38
N LEU A 117 -18.77 18.16 -6.03
CA LEU A 117 -18.54 19.42 -5.32
C LEU A 117 -18.90 20.63 -6.17
N GLU A 118 -18.54 20.66 -7.44
CA GLU A 118 -18.90 21.74 -8.38
C GLU A 118 -20.42 21.84 -8.57
N THR A 119 -21.13 20.70 -8.57
CA THR A 119 -22.60 20.67 -8.69
C THR A 119 -23.29 21.34 -7.50
N ILE A 120 -22.79 21.12 -6.28
CA ILE A 120 -23.39 21.69 -5.06
C ILE A 120 -22.80 23.06 -4.69
N HIS A 121 -21.62 23.40 -5.20
CA HIS A 121 -20.90 24.67 -4.98
C HIS A 121 -20.53 25.36 -6.32
N PRO A 122 -21.50 25.78 -7.14
CA PRO A 122 -21.25 26.31 -8.49
C PRO A 122 -20.46 27.63 -8.51
N SER A 123 -20.36 28.32 -7.36
CA SER A 123 -19.59 29.55 -7.22
C SER A 123 -18.15 29.30 -6.74
N SER A 124 -17.78 28.08 -6.36
CA SER A 124 -16.42 27.70 -5.95
C SER A 124 -15.69 27.01 -7.10
N GLN A 125 -14.36 27.14 -7.14
CA GLN A 125 -13.53 26.39 -8.08
C GLN A 125 -12.76 25.29 -7.35
N PHE A 126 -12.68 24.11 -7.96
CA PHE A 126 -11.95 22.98 -7.42
C PHE A 126 -10.88 22.54 -8.41
N GLU A 127 -9.65 22.40 -7.93
CA GLU A 127 -8.56 21.71 -8.61
C GLU A 127 -8.34 20.41 -7.85
N ILE A 128 -8.99 19.31 -8.25
CA ILE A 128 -8.77 17.99 -7.64
C ILE A 128 -7.86 17.18 -8.55
N LEU A 129 -6.59 17.08 -8.16
CA LEU A 129 -5.55 16.44 -8.95
C LEU A 129 -5.47 14.96 -8.61
N ASN A 130 -5.58 14.12 -9.64
CA ASN A 130 -5.39 12.68 -9.53
C ASN A 130 -3.90 12.34 -9.67
N LEU A 131 -3.25 12.01 -8.55
CA LEU A 131 -1.85 11.56 -8.50
C LEU A 131 -1.78 10.06 -8.18
N GLY A 132 -2.62 9.28 -8.86
CA GLY A 132 -2.56 7.82 -8.86
C GLY A 132 -1.49 7.30 -9.81
N GLY A 133 -0.44 6.68 -9.26
CA GLY A 133 0.64 6.07 -10.04
C GLY A 133 0.45 4.56 -10.20
N ILE A 134 0.59 4.02 -11.41
CA ILE A 134 0.51 2.57 -11.67
C ILE A 134 1.59 1.85 -10.87
N SER A 135 1.16 0.89 -10.03
CA SER A 135 2.04 0.12 -9.14
C SER A 135 2.79 0.95 -8.07
N TYR A 136 2.38 2.20 -7.81
CA TYR A 136 3.02 3.04 -6.79
C TYR A 136 2.65 2.59 -5.38
N ALA A 137 3.68 2.47 -4.54
CA ALA A 137 3.61 2.16 -3.12
C ALA A 137 3.97 3.40 -2.26
N SER A 138 3.76 3.32 -0.95
CA SER A 138 3.96 4.42 0.01
C SER A 138 5.32 5.11 -0.10
N TYR A 139 6.40 4.33 -0.31
CA TYR A 139 7.76 4.87 -0.42
C TYR A 139 8.00 5.70 -1.69
N ARG A 140 7.25 5.44 -2.76
CA ARG A 140 7.26 6.27 -3.98
C ARG A 140 6.32 7.47 -3.89
N LEU A 141 5.27 7.39 -3.06
CA LEU A 141 4.34 8.51 -2.83
C LEU A 141 4.89 9.55 -1.86
N LEU A 142 5.74 9.14 -0.91
CA LEU A 142 6.35 10.06 0.05
C LEU A 142 7.12 11.24 -0.60
N PRO A 143 8.00 11.05 -1.61
CA PRO A 143 8.64 12.17 -2.29
C PRO A 143 7.63 13.05 -3.05
N ILE A 144 6.63 12.46 -3.71
CA ILE A 144 5.56 13.20 -4.38
C ILE A 144 4.79 14.07 -3.38
N LEU A 145 4.50 13.57 -2.18
CA LEU A 145 3.86 14.37 -1.14
C LEU A 145 4.71 15.59 -0.78
N LYS A 146 6.01 15.42 -0.58
CA LYS A 146 6.93 16.53 -0.26
C LYS A 146 6.95 17.60 -1.34
N GLU A 147 6.86 17.18 -2.61
CA GLU A 147 6.76 18.10 -3.74
C GLU A 147 5.43 18.87 -3.69
N VAL A 148 4.29 18.19 -3.63
CA VAL A 148 2.98 18.85 -3.76
C VAL A 148 2.62 19.75 -2.58
N LEU A 149 3.21 19.54 -1.40
CA LEU A 149 3.08 20.46 -0.27
C LEU A 149 3.62 21.86 -0.59
N GLN A 150 4.50 22.01 -1.58
CA GLN A 150 5.01 23.30 -2.04
C GLN A 150 4.01 24.05 -2.93
N TYR A 151 2.95 23.39 -3.39
CA TYR A 151 1.98 23.92 -4.35
C TYR A 151 0.68 24.40 -3.71
N GLN A 152 0.72 24.85 -2.45
CA GLN A 152 -0.41 25.44 -1.72
C GLN A 152 -1.68 24.56 -1.71
N PRO A 153 -1.57 23.27 -1.34
CA PRO A 153 -2.75 22.40 -1.20
C PRO A 153 -3.65 22.90 -0.07
N ASP A 154 -4.97 22.78 -0.23
CA ASP A 154 -5.93 22.92 0.87
C ASP A 154 -6.26 21.57 1.53
N LEU A 155 -6.01 20.46 0.84
CA LEU A 155 -6.28 19.12 1.34
C LEU A 155 -5.45 18.08 0.59
N ILE A 156 -4.97 17.07 1.32
CA ILE A 156 -4.42 15.84 0.77
C ILE A 156 -5.39 14.68 1.03
N ILE A 157 -5.60 13.81 0.03
CA ILE A 157 -6.31 12.54 0.19
C ILE A 157 -5.31 11.43 -0.16
N LEU A 158 -5.03 10.53 0.78
CA LEU A 158 -4.02 9.48 0.61
C LEU A 158 -4.64 8.08 0.64
N CYS A 159 -4.41 7.29 -0.41
CA CYS A 159 -4.88 5.91 -0.54
C CYS A 159 -3.75 4.97 -1.01
N THR A 160 -3.18 4.19 -0.10
CA THR A 160 -2.02 3.33 -0.41
C THR A 160 -2.03 2.01 0.38
N GLY A 161 -1.25 1.03 -0.09
CA GLY A 161 -0.99 -0.23 0.62
C GLY A 161 -1.03 -1.50 -0.23
N HIS A 162 -1.65 -1.50 -1.42
CA HIS A 162 -1.69 -2.71 -2.28
C HIS A 162 -0.33 -3.09 -2.86
N ASN A 163 0.52 -2.10 -3.13
CA ASN A 163 1.71 -2.28 -3.96
C ASN A 163 3.00 -2.49 -3.15
N GLU A 164 2.92 -2.63 -1.83
CA GLU A 164 4.11 -2.64 -0.95
C GLU A 164 5.06 -3.82 -1.18
N PHE A 165 4.58 -4.89 -1.80
CA PHE A 165 5.35 -6.11 -2.03
C PHE A 165 5.80 -6.28 -3.48
N LEU A 166 5.50 -5.31 -4.36
CA LEU A 166 5.75 -5.47 -5.80
C LEU A 166 7.22 -5.37 -6.19
N GLU A 167 8.07 -4.63 -5.46
CA GLU A 167 9.48 -4.42 -5.81
C GLU A 167 10.43 -5.04 -4.80
N ASP A 168 11.66 -5.41 -5.23
CA ASP A 168 12.69 -5.85 -4.28
C ASP A 168 13.08 -4.64 -3.46
N ARG A 169 12.94 -4.76 -2.16
CA ARG A 169 13.47 -3.78 -1.23
C ARG A 169 14.60 -4.37 -0.39
N SER A 170 15.13 -5.52 -0.81
CA SER A 170 16.26 -6.19 -0.18
C SER A 170 17.45 -5.26 -0.12
N TYR A 171 17.65 -4.69 1.07
CA TYR A 171 18.83 -3.95 1.45
C TYR A 171 20.06 -4.84 1.22
N LYS A 172 20.77 -4.62 0.11
CA LYS A 172 21.95 -5.40 -0.31
C LYS A 172 22.98 -5.59 0.81
N GLN A 173 23.08 -4.62 1.73
CA GLN A 173 24.01 -4.63 2.86
C GLN A 173 23.56 -5.50 4.04
N LEU A 174 22.28 -5.83 4.15
CA LEU A 174 21.72 -6.65 5.24
C LEU A 174 21.62 -8.13 4.90
N LYS A 175 21.48 -8.49 3.61
CA LYS A 175 21.45 -9.91 3.17
C LYS A 175 22.72 -10.70 3.53
N HIS A 176 23.84 -10.02 3.82
CA HIS A 176 25.11 -10.66 4.22
C HIS A 176 25.35 -10.68 5.75
N ALA A 177 24.46 -10.10 6.54
CA ALA A 177 24.55 -10.08 7.99
C ALA A 177 23.66 -11.19 8.58
N ALA A 178 24.27 -12.11 9.34
CA ALA A 178 23.59 -13.25 9.95
C ALA A 178 22.31 -12.85 10.73
N PRO A 179 21.30 -13.74 10.88
CA PRO A 179 20.01 -13.44 11.54
C PRO A 179 20.13 -12.81 12.94
N VAL A 180 21.25 -13.05 13.65
CA VAL A 180 21.56 -12.40 14.93
C VAL A 180 21.62 -10.87 14.82
N MET A 181 22.11 -10.32 13.70
CA MET A 181 22.18 -8.86 13.49
C MET A 181 20.82 -8.20 13.24
N GLY A 182 19.78 -8.95 12.85
CA GLY A 182 18.45 -8.39 12.61
C GLY A 182 17.80 -7.79 13.86
N GLU A 183 17.96 -8.47 15.00
CA GLU A 183 17.49 -7.97 16.30
C GLU A 183 18.29 -6.76 16.78
N TRP A 184 19.62 -6.78 16.59
CA TRP A 184 20.49 -5.63 16.89
C TRP A 184 20.18 -4.43 15.99
N LEU A 185 19.81 -4.65 14.73
CA LEU A 185 19.41 -3.58 13.81
C LEU A 185 18.05 -3.00 14.17
N GLN A 186 17.08 -3.83 14.59
CA GLN A 186 15.79 -3.35 15.08
C GLN A 186 15.96 -2.52 16.35
N TRP A 187 16.81 -2.97 17.27
CA TRP A 187 17.19 -2.20 18.46
C TRP A 187 17.88 -0.89 18.07
N ALA A 188 18.78 -0.93 17.08
CA ALA A 188 19.47 0.24 16.58
C ALA A 188 18.54 1.26 15.89
N ARG A 189 17.50 0.80 15.19
CA ARG A 189 16.47 1.67 14.59
C ARG A 189 15.58 2.36 15.64
N GLN A 190 15.53 1.84 16.86
CA GLN A 190 14.77 2.41 17.97
C GLN A 190 15.65 3.28 18.89
N SER A 191 16.95 3.40 18.60
CA SER A 191 17.93 4.15 19.38
C SER A 191 17.99 5.61 18.93
N HIS A 192 17.66 6.54 19.83
CA HIS A 192 17.77 7.98 19.59
C HIS A 192 19.24 8.41 19.44
N VAL A 193 20.17 7.70 20.08
CA VAL A 193 21.62 7.94 19.96
C VAL A 193 22.10 7.66 18.55
N ILE A 194 21.73 6.52 17.97
CA ILE A 194 22.11 6.14 16.60
C ILE A 194 21.48 7.09 15.60
N GLU A 195 20.21 7.44 15.79
CA GLU A 195 19.51 8.38 14.94
C GLU A 195 20.17 9.77 14.95
N ALA A 196 20.44 10.34 16.13
CA ALA A 196 21.12 11.63 16.24
C ALA A 196 22.54 11.59 15.62
N THR A 197 23.23 10.46 15.74
CA THR A 197 24.56 10.28 15.14
C THR A 197 24.48 10.21 13.61
N LEU A 198 23.47 9.54 13.04
CA LEU A 198 23.23 9.49 11.60
C LEU A 198 22.82 10.86 11.06
N GLN A 199 21.98 11.61 11.78
CA GLN A 199 21.60 12.97 11.40
C GLN A 199 22.81 13.91 11.42
N LEU A 200 23.61 13.90 12.49
CA LEU A 200 24.85 14.68 12.56
C LEU A 200 25.85 14.27 11.48
N GLY A 201 25.93 12.96 11.21
CA GLY A 201 26.69 12.39 10.11
C GLY A 201 26.23 12.90 8.74
N SER A 202 24.92 12.99 8.49
CA SER A 202 24.36 13.51 7.24
C SER A 202 24.58 15.01 7.05
N LEU A 203 24.62 15.79 8.15
CA LEU A 203 24.93 17.22 8.13
C LEU A 203 26.41 17.50 7.88
N LEU A 204 27.29 16.58 8.32
CA LEU A 204 28.74 16.67 8.16
C LEU A 204 29.25 15.91 6.92
N ALA A 205 28.45 15.02 6.35
CA ALA A 205 28.77 14.28 5.15
C ALA A 205 28.79 15.24 3.96
N ARG A 206 29.93 15.31 3.27
CA ARG A 206 29.93 15.79 1.88
C ARG A 206 28.98 14.90 1.09
N LYS A 207 28.08 15.51 0.29
CA LYS A 207 27.25 14.79 -0.69
C LYS A 207 28.12 13.74 -1.38
N PRO A 208 27.80 12.43 -1.27
CA PRO A 208 28.53 11.41 -2.01
C PRO A 208 28.47 11.79 -3.48
N THR A 209 29.60 11.73 -4.18
CA THR A 209 29.70 12.08 -5.60
C THR A 209 29.09 11.04 -6.55
N ASP A 210 28.39 10.03 -6.03
CA ASP A 210 27.45 9.17 -6.75
C ASP A 210 26.89 8.12 -5.78
N PRO A 211 25.73 8.32 -5.14
CA PRO A 211 24.93 7.18 -4.71
C PRO A 211 24.31 6.60 -5.99
N THR A 212 24.75 5.40 -6.41
CA THR A 212 24.03 4.67 -7.44
C THR A 212 22.57 4.53 -6.97
N PRO A 213 21.58 5.11 -7.67
CA PRO A 213 20.19 5.06 -7.24
C PRO A 213 19.77 3.60 -7.08
N ILE A 214 19.26 3.23 -5.91
CA ILE A 214 18.79 1.86 -5.64
C ILE A 214 17.46 1.63 -6.38
N LEU A 215 16.64 2.69 -6.50
CA LEU A 215 15.40 2.70 -7.28
C LEU A 215 15.47 3.73 -8.41
N GLY A 216 15.13 3.30 -9.62
CA GLY A 216 14.93 4.18 -10.76
C GLY A 216 13.55 4.85 -10.76
N HIS A 217 13.37 5.84 -11.64
CA HIS A 217 12.10 6.55 -11.82
C HIS A 217 10.94 5.59 -12.13
N ARG A 218 11.15 4.58 -13.00
CA ARG A 218 10.16 3.53 -13.30
C ARG A 218 10.04 2.50 -12.19
N VAL A 219 8.79 2.10 -11.91
CA VAL A 219 8.48 0.91 -11.10
C VAL A 219 8.95 -0.33 -11.87
N ARG A 220 9.59 -1.27 -11.17
CA ARG A 220 9.97 -2.58 -11.72
C ARG A 220 9.37 -3.66 -10.83
N ALA A 221 8.14 -4.06 -11.11
CA ALA A 221 7.47 -5.06 -10.30
C ALA A 221 8.08 -6.44 -10.58
N ILE A 222 8.14 -7.30 -9.56
CA ILE A 222 8.59 -8.70 -9.67
C ILE A 222 7.77 -9.43 -10.74
N LEU A 223 6.47 -9.16 -10.78
CA LEU A 223 5.54 -9.77 -11.73
C LEU A 223 5.70 -9.26 -13.17
N ASP A 224 6.48 -8.21 -13.42
CA ASP A 224 6.77 -7.76 -14.79
C ASP A 224 7.70 -8.74 -15.53
N TYR A 225 8.37 -9.65 -14.80
CA TYR A 225 9.33 -10.60 -15.36
C TYR A 225 8.70 -11.97 -15.58
N GLU A 226 9.18 -12.70 -16.59
CA GLU A 226 8.82 -14.11 -16.77
C GLU A 226 9.20 -14.89 -15.52
N ARG A 227 8.28 -15.75 -15.04
CA ARG A 227 8.43 -16.52 -13.78
C ARG A 227 8.62 -15.64 -12.54
N GLY A 228 8.25 -14.36 -12.60
CA GLY A 228 8.29 -13.43 -11.47
C GLY A 228 7.57 -13.95 -10.23
N ALA A 229 6.38 -14.54 -10.42
CA ALA A 229 5.59 -15.15 -9.35
C ALA A 229 6.37 -16.22 -8.56
N GLU A 230 7.33 -16.91 -9.18
CA GLU A 230 8.12 -17.94 -8.50
C GLU A 230 9.01 -17.35 -7.40
N LYS A 231 9.40 -16.07 -7.48
CA LYS A 231 10.28 -15.44 -6.48
C LYS A 231 9.60 -15.11 -5.16
N TYR A 232 8.27 -15.07 -5.12
CA TYR A 232 7.53 -14.83 -3.89
C TYR A 232 7.52 -16.08 -3.00
N HIS A 233 8.29 -16.10 -1.93
CA HIS A 233 8.25 -17.19 -0.95
C HIS A 233 7.74 -16.69 0.40
N ARG A 234 7.32 -17.63 1.24
CA ARG A 234 6.95 -17.35 2.62
C ARG A 234 8.17 -16.89 3.40
N ASN A 235 8.39 -15.58 3.43
CA ASN A 235 9.43 -14.95 4.22
C ASN A 235 8.80 -13.99 5.24
N THR A 236 8.42 -14.54 6.40
CA THR A 236 7.76 -13.74 7.46
C THR A 236 8.62 -12.57 7.94
N PRO A 237 9.95 -12.72 8.17
CA PRO A 237 10.81 -11.58 8.50
C PRO A 237 10.80 -10.47 7.44
N TRP A 238 10.90 -10.82 6.17
CA TRP A 238 10.83 -9.85 5.07
C TRP A 238 9.47 -9.15 5.05
N MET A 239 8.37 -9.90 5.11
CA MET A 239 7.02 -9.33 5.10
C MET A 239 6.80 -8.35 6.27
N ARG A 240 7.24 -8.70 7.48
CA ARG A 240 7.17 -7.78 8.63
C ARG A 240 8.00 -6.51 8.40
N SER A 241 9.17 -6.61 7.77
CA SER A 241 10.00 -5.45 7.46
C SER A 241 9.33 -4.51 6.45
N VAL A 242 8.66 -5.08 5.46
CA VAL A 242 7.83 -4.35 4.47
C VAL A 242 6.72 -3.59 5.19
N GLU A 243 5.97 -4.27 6.06
CA GLU A 243 4.84 -3.69 6.80
C GLU A 243 5.30 -2.59 7.78
N GLN A 244 6.44 -2.77 8.45
CA GLN A 244 7.03 -1.74 9.32
C GLN A 244 7.43 -0.49 8.52
N HIS A 245 8.05 -0.69 7.35
CA HIS A 245 8.43 0.41 6.48
C HIS A 245 7.22 1.18 5.95
N PHE A 246 6.17 0.45 5.52
CA PHE A 246 4.89 1.03 5.15
C PHE A 246 4.33 1.92 6.26
N SER A 247 4.25 1.41 7.50
CA SER A 247 3.77 2.19 8.64
C SER A 247 4.60 3.46 8.85
N GLY A 248 5.93 3.36 8.75
CA GLY A 248 6.82 4.51 8.88
C GLY A 248 6.61 5.57 7.80
N ASN A 249 6.38 5.15 6.55
CA ASN A 249 6.09 6.07 5.44
C ASN A 249 4.75 6.78 5.64
N VAL A 250 3.70 6.06 6.02
CA VAL A 250 2.38 6.68 6.29
C VAL A 250 2.46 7.63 7.47
N GLU A 251 3.12 7.25 8.57
CA GLU A 251 3.35 8.14 9.71
C GLU A 251 4.12 9.40 9.30
N ARG A 252 5.17 9.28 8.48
CA ARG A 252 5.92 10.44 7.99
C ARG A 252 5.10 11.33 7.07
N MET A 253 4.27 10.76 6.21
CA MET A 253 3.35 11.53 5.35
C MET A 253 2.35 12.34 6.18
N ILE A 254 1.81 11.76 7.25
CA ILE A 254 0.94 12.48 8.21
C ILE A 254 1.68 13.65 8.84
N GLN A 255 2.90 13.42 9.35
CA GLN A 255 3.71 14.46 9.99
C GLN A 255 4.05 15.60 9.02
N LEU A 256 4.41 15.29 7.77
CA LEU A 256 4.69 16.31 6.74
C LEU A 256 3.47 17.20 6.47
N CYS A 257 2.28 16.62 6.40
CA CYS A 257 1.05 17.40 6.26
C CYS A 257 0.81 18.29 7.49
N GLN A 258 1.02 17.79 8.71
CA GLN A 258 0.90 18.58 9.94
C GLN A 258 1.95 19.71 10.04
N GLU A 259 3.20 19.42 9.67
CA GLU A 259 4.30 20.41 9.60
C GLU A 259 3.97 21.55 8.62
N ALA A 260 3.27 21.23 7.53
CA ALA A 260 2.84 22.19 6.52
C ALA A 260 1.49 22.86 6.82
N ASP A 261 0.82 22.50 7.92
CA ASP A 261 -0.55 22.92 8.26
C ASP A 261 -1.57 22.61 7.13
N VAL A 262 -1.40 21.44 6.50
CA VAL A 262 -2.26 20.96 5.41
C VAL A 262 -3.11 19.80 5.92
N PRO A 263 -4.45 19.89 5.86
CA PRO A 263 -5.33 18.79 6.21
C PRO A 263 -5.08 17.52 5.37
N LEU A 264 -5.33 16.36 5.98
CA LEU A 264 -5.16 15.05 5.37
C LEU A 264 -6.41 14.18 5.61
N ILE A 265 -6.86 13.45 4.60
CA ILE A 265 -7.78 12.31 4.75
C ILE A 265 -7.01 11.04 4.37
N LEU A 266 -7.07 10.04 5.25
CA LEU A 266 -6.57 8.70 4.96
C LEU A 266 -7.70 7.82 4.41
N LEU A 267 -7.41 7.08 3.34
CA LEU A 267 -8.27 6.03 2.82
C LEU A 267 -7.65 4.67 3.14
N ASN A 268 -8.40 3.81 3.84
CA ASN A 268 -8.02 2.41 3.99
C ASN A 268 -8.59 1.63 2.79
N PRO A 269 -7.75 1.12 1.86
CA PRO A 269 -8.25 0.71 0.55
C PRO A 269 -9.02 -0.61 0.60
N CYS A 270 -10.07 -0.75 -0.20
CA CYS A 270 -10.86 -1.98 -0.31
C CYS A 270 -10.13 -3.04 -1.14
N PHE A 271 -10.52 -4.30 -0.99
CA PHE A 271 -9.99 -5.41 -1.77
C PHE A 271 -11.04 -6.51 -1.94
N ASN A 272 -10.88 -7.29 -2.99
CA ASN A 272 -11.78 -8.38 -3.33
C ASN A 272 -11.44 -9.57 -2.45
N LEU A 273 -12.42 -9.98 -1.66
CA LEU A 273 -12.27 -11.09 -0.74
C LEU A 273 -12.89 -12.36 -1.32
N LYS A 274 -14.02 -12.21 -2.01
CA LYS A 274 -14.91 -13.31 -2.40
C LYS A 274 -14.61 -13.90 -3.78
N ASP A 275 -14.23 -13.06 -4.73
CA ASP A 275 -14.14 -13.40 -6.16
C ASP A 275 -12.69 -13.35 -6.69
N SER A 276 -11.70 -13.19 -5.80
CA SER A 276 -10.28 -13.20 -6.14
C SER A 276 -9.54 -14.28 -5.34
N PRO A 277 -9.14 -15.40 -5.96
CA PRO A 277 -8.32 -16.42 -5.29
C PRO A 277 -6.96 -15.86 -4.87
N PRO A 278 -6.20 -16.59 -4.03
CA PRO A 278 -4.78 -16.32 -3.81
C PRO A 278 -3.98 -16.34 -5.12
N PHE A 279 -2.92 -15.55 -5.19
CA PHE A 279 -2.03 -15.49 -6.35
C PHE A 279 -0.94 -16.55 -6.29
N LYS A 280 -0.46 -16.89 -5.09
CA LYS A 280 0.47 -17.99 -4.89
C LYS A 280 0.29 -18.64 -3.51
N SER A 281 0.10 -19.95 -3.52
CA SER A 281 0.16 -20.79 -2.31
C SER A 281 1.53 -21.46 -2.19
N GLU A 282 2.00 -21.62 -0.96
CA GLU A 282 3.21 -22.37 -0.66
C GLU A 282 2.98 -23.22 0.59
N HIS A 283 3.42 -24.48 0.53
CA HIS A 283 3.40 -25.38 1.66
C HIS A 283 4.35 -24.92 2.78
N ARG A 284 4.11 -25.39 4.00
CA ARG A 284 5.06 -25.18 5.10
C ARG A 284 6.44 -25.81 4.81
N GLU A 285 7.50 -25.28 5.43
CA GLU A 285 8.90 -25.68 5.16
C GLU A 285 9.17 -27.18 5.43
N ASP A 286 8.50 -27.79 6.41
CA ASP A 286 8.63 -29.20 6.80
C ASP A 286 7.71 -30.15 6.01
N TRP A 287 7.26 -29.73 4.82
CA TRP A 287 6.42 -30.54 3.94
C TRP A 287 7.14 -31.79 3.43
N ASN A 288 6.45 -32.93 3.39
CA ASN A 288 7.01 -34.20 2.95
C ASN A 288 5.98 -35.03 2.16
N SER A 289 6.48 -36.05 1.45
CA SER A 289 5.68 -36.87 0.54
C SER A 289 4.59 -37.70 1.22
N GLU A 290 4.76 -38.07 2.50
CA GLU A 290 3.73 -38.83 3.23
C GLU A 290 2.50 -37.96 3.50
N VAL A 291 2.71 -36.73 3.98
CA VAL A 291 1.64 -35.76 4.22
C VAL A 291 1.02 -35.28 2.90
N GLU A 292 1.81 -35.18 1.84
CA GLU A 292 1.39 -34.71 0.53
C GLU A 292 0.29 -35.60 -0.08
N GLU A 293 0.44 -36.93 -0.02
CA GLU A 293 -0.54 -37.85 -0.57
C GLU A 293 -1.86 -37.84 0.21
N ASP A 294 -1.81 -37.68 1.53
CA ASP A 294 -3.00 -37.48 2.37
C ASP A 294 -3.73 -36.18 2.03
N TRP A 295 -2.98 -35.10 1.85
CA TRP A 295 -3.52 -33.79 1.49
C TRP A 295 -4.14 -33.79 0.09
N LYS A 296 -3.46 -34.38 -0.91
CA LYS A 296 -3.99 -34.53 -2.27
C LYS A 296 -5.29 -35.33 -2.29
N ARG A 297 -5.36 -36.44 -1.55
CA ARG A 297 -6.58 -37.24 -1.44
C ARG A 297 -7.72 -36.43 -0.83
N ALA A 298 -7.47 -35.70 0.25
CA ALA A 298 -8.48 -34.83 0.86
C ALA A 298 -8.99 -33.77 -0.16
N LEU A 299 -8.09 -33.11 -0.89
CA LEU A 299 -8.47 -32.13 -1.91
C LEU A 299 -9.20 -32.74 -3.12
N GLN A 300 -8.86 -33.97 -3.50
CA GLN A 300 -9.55 -34.67 -4.57
C GLN A 300 -11.00 -34.96 -4.16
N VAL A 301 -11.20 -35.56 -2.98
CA VAL A 301 -12.55 -35.84 -2.46
C VAL A 301 -13.36 -34.55 -2.30
N ALA A 302 -12.73 -33.48 -1.79
CA ALA A 302 -13.40 -32.18 -1.67
C ALA A 302 -13.92 -31.65 -3.02
N ARG A 303 -13.12 -31.78 -4.09
CA ARG A 303 -13.50 -31.36 -5.44
C ARG A 303 -14.62 -32.23 -6.03
N GLU A 304 -14.53 -33.56 -5.87
CA GLU A 304 -15.54 -34.50 -6.37
C GLU A 304 -16.90 -34.30 -5.68
N GLN A 305 -16.92 -33.87 -4.42
CA GLN A 305 -18.13 -33.71 -3.61
C GLN A 305 -18.68 -32.28 -3.60
N LEU A 306 -18.07 -31.34 -4.32
CA LEU A 306 -18.42 -29.91 -4.27
C LEU A 306 -19.92 -29.66 -4.51
N ASP A 307 -20.47 -30.26 -5.57
CA ASP A 307 -21.87 -30.04 -5.98
C ASP A 307 -22.85 -31.06 -5.37
N GLY A 308 -22.36 -32.23 -4.94
CA GLY A 308 -23.19 -33.37 -4.54
C GLY A 308 -23.29 -33.62 -3.03
N ALA A 309 -22.26 -33.28 -2.26
CA ALA A 309 -22.20 -33.46 -0.81
C ALA A 309 -21.30 -32.38 -0.16
N PRO A 310 -21.79 -31.13 -0.08
CA PRO A 310 -20.99 -29.97 0.33
C PRO A 310 -20.45 -30.09 1.77
N GLU A 311 -21.14 -30.78 2.67
CA GLU A 311 -20.65 -31.04 4.03
C GLU A 311 -19.41 -31.97 4.03
N GLU A 312 -19.38 -32.99 3.18
CA GLU A 312 -18.20 -33.84 3.02
C GLU A 312 -17.07 -33.08 2.32
N SER A 313 -17.38 -32.17 1.39
CA SER A 313 -16.37 -31.27 0.82
C SER A 313 -15.73 -30.38 1.90
N ILE A 314 -16.54 -29.71 2.71
CA ILE A 314 -16.09 -28.88 3.85
C ILE A 314 -15.23 -29.69 4.82
N LYS A 315 -15.65 -30.91 5.17
CA LYS A 315 -14.91 -31.80 6.07
C LYS A 315 -13.54 -32.18 5.52
N ASN A 316 -13.45 -32.49 4.23
CA ASN A 316 -12.18 -32.82 3.58
C ASN A 316 -11.28 -31.59 3.42
N LEU A 317 -11.82 -30.40 3.15
CA LEU A 317 -11.06 -29.15 3.16
C LEU A 317 -10.52 -28.82 4.54
N ARG A 318 -11.32 -29.01 5.61
CA ARG A 318 -10.83 -28.89 7.00
C ARG A 318 -9.75 -29.93 7.32
N ARG A 319 -9.84 -31.15 6.78
CA ARG A 319 -8.78 -32.16 6.90
C ARG A 319 -7.51 -31.69 6.19
N ALA A 320 -7.61 -31.19 4.97
CA ALA A 320 -6.47 -30.63 4.24
C ALA A 320 -5.81 -29.49 5.02
N LEU A 321 -6.60 -28.56 5.60
CA LEU A 321 -6.07 -27.48 6.45
C LEU A 321 -5.44 -27.97 7.75
N SER A 322 -5.89 -29.10 8.31
CA SER A 322 -5.23 -29.73 9.46
C SER A 322 -3.85 -30.29 9.11
N LEU A 323 -3.64 -30.65 7.84
CA LEU A 323 -2.36 -31.12 7.33
C LEU A 323 -1.46 -29.94 6.93
N ASP A 324 -2.03 -28.89 6.34
CA ASP A 324 -1.32 -27.65 6.02
C ASP A 324 -2.20 -26.40 6.23
N PRO A 325 -2.01 -25.66 7.34
CA PRO A 325 -2.75 -24.43 7.57
C PRO A 325 -2.19 -23.24 6.78
N ASN A 326 -1.04 -23.37 6.10
CA ASN A 326 -0.40 -22.27 5.38
C ASN A 326 -0.72 -22.26 3.87
N TYR A 327 -1.46 -23.25 3.38
CA TYR A 327 -1.82 -23.32 1.96
C TYR A 327 -3.05 -22.47 1.65
N ALA A 328 -2.82 -21.26 1.12
CA ALA A 328 -3.84 -20.23 0.90
C ALA A 328 -5.04 -20.72 0.07
N ASP A 329 -4.81 -21.47 -1.00
CA ASP A 329 -5.89 -21.97 -1.88
C ASP A 329 -6.85 -22.91 -1.14
N THR A 330 -6.38 -23.64 -0.13
CA THR A 330 -7.27 -24.52 0.64
C THR A 330 -8.23 -23.70 1.51
N TRP A 331 -7.76 -22.59 2.09
CA TRP A 331 -8.63 -21.64 2.80
C TRP A 331 -9.66 -21.01 1.85
N TYR A 332 -9.24 -20.63 0.64
CA TYR A 332 -10.14 -20.05 -0.35
C TYR A 332 -11.23 -21.05 -0.78
N ALA A 333 -10.84 -22.30 -1.09
CA ALA A 333 -11.77 -23.37 -1.45
C ALA A 333 -12.78 -23.65 -0.33
N LEU A 334 -12.33 -23.67 0.94
CA LEU A 334 -13.23 -23.80 2.08
C LEU A 334 -14.20 -22.63 2.17
N GLY A 335 -13.72 -21.41 1.96
CA GLY A 335 -14.55 -20.21 1.91
C GLY A 335 -15.64 -20.28 0.84
N GLN A 336 -15.32 -20.76 -0.36
CA GLN A 336 -16.29 -20.96 -1.45
C GLN A 336 -17.37 -21.98 -1.07
N CYS A 337 -17.00 -23.12 -0.49
CA CYS A 337 -17.96 -24.14 -0.06
C CYS A 337 -18.90 -23.60 1.04
N LEU A 338 -18.33 -22.92 2.04
CA LEU A 338 -19.10 -22.32 3.13
C LEU A 338 -20.04 -21.21 2.63
N LEU A 339 -19.61 -20.44 1.62
CA LEU A 339 -20.44 -19.43 0.98
C LEU A 339 -21.66 -20.07 0.29
N GLN A 340 -21.47 -21.16 -0.45
CA GLN A 340 -22.55 -21.93 -1.08
C GLN A 340 -23.53 -22.49 -0.04
N GLN A 341 -23.03 -22.85 1.15
CA GLN A 341 -23.85 -23.30 2.29
C GLN A 341 -24.45 -22.17 3.14
N ALA A 342 -24.40 -20.92 2.63
CA ALA A 342 -24.87 -19.72 3.33
C ALA A 342 -24.24 -19.48 4.72
N GLN A 343 -23.05 -20.04 5.00
CA GLN A 343 -22.28 -19.83 6.22
C GLN A 343 -21.36 -18.61 6.07
N TRP A 344 -21.95 -17.44 5.82
CA TRP A 344 -21.25 -16.25 5.32
C TRP A 344 -20.14 -15.75 6.25
N GLN A 345 -20.34 -15.79 7.57
CA GLN A 345 -19.35 -15.33 8.54
C GLN A 345 -18.12 -16.24 8.59
N GLU A 346 -18.30 -17.56 8.44
CA GLU A 346 -17.18 -18.49 8.38
C GLU A 346 -16.47 -18.41 7.03
N ALA A 347 -17.23 -18.25 5.94
CA ALA A 347 -16.67 -17.98 4.61
C ALA A 347 -15.78 -16.74 4.62
N LYS A 348 -16.24 -15.63 5.21
CA LYS A 348 -15.46 -14.39 5.37
C LYS A 348 -14.12 -14.65 6.05
N ARG A 349 -14.11 -15.39 7.17
CA ARG A 349 -12.88 -15.74 7.89
C ARG A 349 -11.94 -16.59 7.04
N CYS A 350 -12.48 -17.54 6.29
CA CYS A 350 -11.68 -18.38 5.40
C CYS A 350 -11.03 -17.56 4.28
N PHE A 351 -11.78 -16.67 3.63
CA PHE A 351 -11.21 -15.78 2.63
C PHE A 351 -10.16 -14.81 3.21
N GLN A 352 -10.38 -14.29 4.42
CA GLN A 352 -9.39 -13.46 5.11
C GLN A 352 -8.11 -14.26 5.39
N ARG A 353 -8.23 -15.53 5.79
CA ARG A 353 -7.08 -16.42 5.95
C ARG A 353 -6.38 -16.72 4.62
N ALA A 354 -7.13 -16.95 3.54
CA ALA A 354 -6.57 -17.16 2.23
C ALA A 354 -5.72 -15.95 1.78
N LEU A 355 -6.21 -14.73 1.98
CA LEU A 355 -5.46 -13.50 1.70
C LEU A 355 -4.19 -13.40 2.54
N GLU A 356 -4.25 -13.72 3.83
CA GLU A 356 -3.09 -13.61 4.73
C GLU A 356 -2.02 -14.68 4.51
N GLU A 357 -2.41 -15.85 3.97
CA GLU A 357 -1.49 -16.94 3.67
C GLU A 357 -0.93 -16.88 2.24
N ASP A 358 -1.47 -16.02 1.37
CA ASP A 358 -0.98 -15.77 0.02
C ASP A 358 0.45 -15.23 0.06
N VAL A 359 1.40 -15.97 -0.52
CA VAL A 359 2.82 -15.56 -0.49
C VAL A 359 3.14 -14.50 -1.54
N CYS A 360 2.21 -14.23 -2.46
CA CYS A 360 2.26 -13.12 -3.42
C CYS A 360 1.20 -12.07 -3.04
N PRO A 361 1.43 -11.26 -1.99
CA PRO A 361 0.43 -10.31 -1.49
C PRO A 361 0.28 -9.10 -2.43
N LEU A 362 -0.67 -9.19 -3.35
CA LEU A 362 -1.10 -8.06 -4.21
C LEU A 362 -2.30 -7.28 -3.63
N ARG A 363 -2.76 -7.67 -2.43
CA ARG A 363 -3.80 -6.99 -1.66
C ARG A 363 -3.18 -6.48 -0.36
N ILE A 364 -3.72 -5.37 0.15
CA ILE A 364 -3.25 -4.82 1.43
C ILE A 364 -3.53 -5.85 2.54
N ARG A 365 -2.53 -6.09 3.40
CA ARG A 365 -2.65 -7.04 4.52
C ARG A 365 -3.37 -6.42 5.72
N ALA A 366 -3.95 -7.27 6.56
CA ALA A 366 -4.67 -6.84 7.76
C ALA A 366 -3.80 -6.04 8.74
N SER A 367 -2.53 -6.42 8.91
CA SER A 367 -1.58 -5.68 9.77
C SER A 367 -1.40 -4.22 9.31
N MET A 368 -1.24 -4.00 8.01
CA MET A 368 -1.10 -2.66 7.41
C MET A 368 -2.39 -1.85 7.53
N ARG A 369 -3.55 -2.47 7.31
CA ARG A 369 -4.84 -1.81 7.51
C ARG A 369 -5.05 -1.34 8.95
N HIS A 370 -4.67 -2.18 9.92
CA HIS A 370 -4.71 -1.82 11.34
C HIS A 370 -3.75 -0.67 11.64
N GLN A 371 -2.54 -0.67 11.06
CA GLN A 371 -1.58 0.43 11.20
C GLN A 371 -2.14 1.77 10.69
N ILE A 372 -2.79 1.80 9.51
CA ILE A 372 -3.47 3.01 9.01
C ILE A 372 -4.50 3.49 10.04
N THR A 373 -5.31 2.57 10.56
CA THR A 373 -6.38 2.88 11.53
C THR A 373 -5.82 3.42 12.85
N ASP A 374 -4.75 2.81 13.34
CA ASP A 374 -4.09 3.22 14.58
C ASP A 374 -3.37 4.57 14.42
N LEU A 375 -2.74 4.83 13.28
CA LEU A 375 -2.15 6.12 12.95
C LEU A 375 -3.22 7.20 12.84
N ALA A 376 -4.31 6.93 12.12
CA ALA A 376 -5.44 7.86 12.01
C ALA A 376 -5.99 8.24 13.40
N ARG A 377 -6.17 7.26 14.29
CA ARG A 377 -6.61 7.52 15.66
C ARG A 377 -5.59 8.30 16.48
N ARG A 378 -4.30 7.94 16.38
CA ARG A 378 -3.21 8.57 17.15
C ARG A 378 -3.01 10.03 16.81
N TYR A 379 -3.06 10.35 15.51
CA TYR A 379 -2.84 11.70 14.99
C TYR A 379 -4.15 12.47 14.73
N GLU A 380 -5.29 11.89 15.12
CA GLU A 380 -6.64 12.45 14.95
C GLU A 380 -6.96 12.84 13.48
N ILE A 381 -6.48 12.01 12.55
CA ILE A 381 -6.67 12.20 11.11
C ILE A 381 -8.00 11.53 10.67
N PRO A 382 -8.84 12.23 9.89
CA PRO A 382 -10.01 11.62 9.28
C PRO A 382 -9.66 10.37 8.46
N LEU A 383 -10.37 9.27 8.75
CA LEU A 383 -10.22 7.99 8.06
C LEU A 383 -11.52 7.61 7.38
N LEU A 384 -11.45 7.26 6.10
CA LEU A 384 -12.52 6.59 5.38
C LEU A 384 -12.08 5.16 5.05
N ASP A 385 -12.71 4.17 5.69
CA ASP A 385 -12.46 2.76 5.40
C ASP A 385 -13.28 2.31 4.19
N LEU A 386 -12.61 2.15 3.05
CA LEU A 386 -13.25 1.77 1.79
C LEU A 386 -13.75 0.32 1.81
N GLN A 387 -13.13 -0.56 2.59
CA GLN A 387 -13.62 -1.93 2.75
C GLN A 387 -14.97 -1.92 3.46
N SER A 388 -15.08 -1.14 4.55
CA SER A 388 -16.34 -0.98 5.28
C SER A 388 -17.42 -0.31 4.45
N LEU A 389 -17.04 0.60 3.55
CA LEU A 389 -17.95 1.22 2.59
C LEU A 389 -18.46 0.18 1.58
N ALA A 390 -17.57 -0.58 0.96
CA ALA A 390 -17.91 -1.62 0.00
C ALA A 390 -18.75 -2.76 0.64
N GLU A 391 -18.47 -3.14 1.89
CA GLU A 391 -19.22 -4.17 2.61
C GLU A 391 -20.71 -3.82 2.82
N LYS A 392 -21.07 -2.53 2.88
CA LYS A 392 -22.47 -2.11 3.02
C LYS A 392 -23.29 -2.35 1.76
N GLU A 393 -22.66 -2.31 0.60
CA GLU A 393 -23.30 -2.55 -0.70
C GLU A 393 -23.13 -4.00 -1.18
N ALA A 394 -22.12 -4.69 -0.65
CA ALA A 394 -21.81 -6.05 -1.02
C ALA A 394 -22.92 -7.03 -0.58
N PRO A 395 -23.35 -7.95 -1.46
CA PRO A 395 -24.21 -9.06 -1.08
C PRO A 395 -23.60 -9.81 0.11
N VAL A 396 -24.41 -10.04 1.14
CA VAL A 396 -24.04 -10.74 2.39
C VAL A 396 -22.81 -10.17 3.13
N GLY A 397 -22.40 -8.94 2.83
CA GLY A 397 -21.24 -8.28 3.46
C GLY A 397 -19.89 -8.81 3.02
N LEU A 398 -19.81 -9.44 1.84
CA LEU A 398 -18.58 -9.98 1.24
C LEU A 398 -18.22 -9.23 -0.03
N VAL A 399 -17.20 -8.37 0.06
CA VAL A 399 -16.73 -7.58 -1.09
C VAL A 399 -16.16 -8.48 -2.17
N GLY A 400 -16.64 -8.25 -3.38
CA GLY A 400 -16.28 -8.97 -4.59
C GLY A 400 -16.57 -8.15 -5.84
N ASP A 401 -16.92 -8.82 -6.92
CA ASP A 401 -17.02 -8.22 -8.27
C ASP A 401 -18.21 -7.24 -8.45
N THR A 402 -19.04 -7.09 -7.40
CA THR A 402 -20.12 -6.09 -7.37
C THR A 402 -19.59 -4.67 -7.15
N PHE A 403 -18.50 -4.53 -6.38
CA PHE A 403 -17.89 -3.24 -6.07
C PHE A 403 -16.54 -3.05 -6.76
N LEU A 404 -15.84 -4.16 -7.04
CA LEU A 404 -14.52 -4.18 -7.66
C LEU A 404 -14.61 -4.86 -9.03
N VAL A 405 -13.64 -4.63 -9.91
CA VAL A 405 -13.55 -5.32 -11.22
C VAL A 405 -12.43 -6.37 -11.26
N ASP A 406 -11.59 -6.39 -10.24
CA ASP A 406 -10.54 -7.37 -9.99
C ASP A 406 -10.25 -7.45 -8.47
N HIS A 407 -9.04 -7.89 -8.11
CA HIS A 407 -8.56 -7.99 -6.74
C HIS A 407 -8.57 -6.70 -5.90
N VAL A 408 -8.46 -5.51 -6.50
CA VAL A 408 -8.29 -4.23 -5.77
C VAL A 408 -8.95 -3.00 -6.42
N HIS A 409 -9.27 -3.04 -7.71
CA HIS A 409 -9.75 -1.86 -8.43
C HIS A 409 -11.27 -1.71 -8.34
N PRO A 410 -11.78 -0.56 -7.84
CA PRO A 410 -13.21 -0.26 -7.85
C PRO A 410 -13.79 -0.26 -9.27
N SER A 411 -15.04 -0.70 -9.38
CA SER A 411 -15.85 -0.44 -10.56
C SER A 411 -16.15 1.07 -10.68
N ILE A 412 -16.73 1.50 -11.80
CA ILE A 412 -17.20 2.87 -11.95
C ILE A 412 -18.18 3.23 -10.83
N HIS A 413 -19.08 2.31 -10.48
CA HIS A 413 -19.96 2.45 -9.32
C HIS A 413 -19.16 2.57 -8.02
N GLY A 414 -18.17 1.71 -7.79
CA GLY A 414 -17.33 1.80 -6.61
C GLY A 414 -16.62 3.15 -6.47
N HIS A 415 -16.10 3.69 -7.58
CA HIS A 415 -15.52 5.04 -7.63
C HIS A 415 -16.54 6.15 -7.32
N GLN A 416 -17.76 6.04 -7.84
CA GLN A 416 -18.86 6.96 -7.55
C GLN A 416 -19.23 6.93 -6.05
N THR A 417 -19.37 5.74 -5.46
CA THR A 417 -19.64 5.57 -4.02
C THR A 417 -18.53 6.18 -3.16
N ILE A 418 -17.26 5.96 -3.51
CA ILE A 418 -16.12 6.55 -2.80
C ILE A 418 -16.16 8.08 -2.86
N ALA A 419 -16.42 8.65 -4.04
CA ALA A 419 -16.51 10.09 -4.21
C ALA A 419 -17.64 10.71 -3.38
N LEU A 420 -18.83 10.12 -3.39
CA LEU A 420 -19.97 10.60 -2.58
C LEU A 420 -19.67 10.53 -1.07
N ALA A 421 -18.99 9.48 -0.61
CA ALA A 421 -18.56 9.38 0.79
C ALA A 421 -17.52 10.46 1.17
N LEU A 422 -16.72 10.92 0.21
CA LEU A 422 -15.74 11.99 0.40
C LEU A 422 -16.35 13.40 0.40
N VAL A 423 -17.44 13.64 -0.33
CA VAL A 423 -18.07 14.98 -0.45
C VAL A 423 -18.34 15.62 0.92
N GLY A 424 -18.94 14.87 1.85
CA GLY A 424 -19.20 15.38 3.22
C GLY A 424 -17.91 15.71 3.97
N ARG A 425 -16.91 14.82 3.90
CA ARG A 425 -15.61 15.00 4.58
C ARG A 425 -14.83 16.19 4.07
N VAL A 426 -14.85 16.42 2.76
CA VAL A 426 -14.18 17.58 2.15
C VAL A 426 -14.84 18.87 2.62
N GLN A 427 -16.17 18.94 2.67
CA GLN A 427 -16.88 20.12 3.18
C GLN A 427 -16.63 20.36 4.67
N GLU A 428 -16.54 19.30 5.48
CA GLU A 428 -16.20 19.41 6.91
C GLU A 428 -14.81 20.03 7.13
N ILE A 429 -13.83 19.64 6.32
CA ILE A 429 -12.44 20.11 6.44
C ILE A 429 -12.26 21.50 5.82
N LEU A 430 -12.78 21.72 4.62
CA LEU A 430 -12.72 22.99 3.93
C LEU A 430 -13.81 23.92 4.47
N THR A 431 -13.60 24.47 5.66
CA THR A 431 -14.58 25.27 6.42
C THR A 431 -15.14 26.49 5.69
N LYS A 432 -14.50 26.94 4.60
CA LYS A 432 -15.01 27.96 3.68
C LYS A 432 -16.20 27.49 2.84
N LEU A 433 -16.46 26.18 2.78
CA LEU A 433 -17.59 25.58 2.08
C LEU A 433 -18.78 25.45 3.02
N GLU A 434 -19.97 25.82 2.53
CA GLU A 434 -21.22 25.53 3.22
C GLU A 434 -21.50 24.02 3.19
N GLN A 435 -22.12 23.48 4.23
CA GLN A 435 -22.56 22.09 4.22
C GLN A 435 -23.78 21.93 3.31
N ARG A 436 -23.60 21.25 2.18
CA ARG A 436 -24.64 20.98 1.20
C ARG A 436 -24.68 19.49 0.86
N SER A 437 -25.89 18.97 0.62
CA SER A 437 -26.10 17.61 0.14
C SER A 437 -26.44 17.63 -1.35
N ILE A 438 -25.84 16.72 -2.11
CA ILE A 438 -26.31 16.40 -3.46
C ILE A 438 -27.51 15.45 -3.35
N SER A 439 -28.62 15.76 -4.04
CA SER A 439 -29.79 14.88 -4.05
C SER A 439 -29.57 13.66 -4.96
N ASP A 440 -30.26 12.56 -4.70
CA ASP A 440 -30.18 11.34 -5.52
C ASP A 440 -30.43 11.61 -7.01
N GLU A 441 -31.39 12.49 -7.32
CA GLU A 441 -31.69 12.87 -8.70
C GLU A 441 -30.56 13.68 -9.34
N GLN A 442 -29.96 14.62 -8.61
CA GLN A 442 -28.78 15.36 -9.10
C GLN A 442 -27.61 14.40 -9.35
N THR A 443 -27.34 13.49 -8.41
CA THR A 443 -26.29 12.47 -8.54
C THR A 443 -26.52 11.61 -9.79
N ARG A 444 -27.75 11.11 -9.98
CA ARG A 444 -28.12 10.28 -11.13
C ARG A 444 -27.92 11.01 -12.46
N LEU A 445 -28.40 12.26 -12.56
CA LEU A 445 -28.25 13.07 -13.76
C LEU A 445 -26.79 13.43 -14.04
N LEU A 446 -26.03 13.81 -13.00
CA LEU A 446 -24.61 14.13 -13.10
C LEU A 446 -23.81 12.94 -13.64
N PHE A 447 -23.98 11.76 -13.02
CA PHE A 447 -23.22 10.57 -13.37
C PHE A 447 -23.59 10.06 -14.76
N ALA A 448 -24.88 10.01 -15.09
CA ALA A 448 -25.33 9.61 -16.42
C ALA A 448 -24.83 10.58 -17.52
N GLY A 449 -24.87 11.89 -17.24
CA GLY A 449 -24.38 12.92 -18.15
C GLY A 449 -22.87 12.77 -18.43
N LYS A 450 -22.07 12.62 -17.37
CA LYS A 450 -20.61 12.45 -17.51
C LYS A 450 -20.21 11.17 -18.22
N LEU A 451 -20.94 10.07 -18.00
CA LEU A 451 -20.69 8.83 -18.73
C LEU A 451 -21.03 8.95 -20.22
N ALA A 452 -22.04 9.74 -20.57
CA ALA A 452 -22.43 9.97 -21.96
C ALA A 452 -21.44 10.88 -22.74
N GLU A 453 -20.60 11.65 -22.05
CA GLU A 453 -19.53 12.47 -22.64
C GLU A 453 -18.29 11.66 -23.01
N LEU A 454 -18.17 10.41 -22.53
CA LEU A 454 -17.00 9.57 -22.76
C LEU A 454 -16.93 9.08 -24.21
N PRO A 455 -15.73 8.94 -24.79
CA PRO A 455 -15.59 8.43 -26.15
C PRO A 455 -15.98 6.95 -26.25
N ASP A 456 -16.51 6.53 -27.41
CA ASP A 456 -17.01 5.16 -27.64
C ASP A 456 -16.00 4.05 -27.26
N HIS A 457 -14.71 4.30 -27.48
CA HIS A 457 -13.64 3.33 -27.21
C HIS A 457 -13.22 3.27 -25.74
N TYR A 458 -13.71 4.17 -24.87
CA TYR A 458 -13.30 4.26 -23.47
C TYR A 458 -13.46 2.93 -22.72
N PHE A 459 -14.66 2.35 -22.81
CA PHE A 459 -14.99 1.11 -22.11
C PHE A 459 -14.24 -0.08 -22.70
N ALA A 460 -14.09 -0.14 -24.02
CA ALA A 460 -13.34 -1.21 -24.69
C ALA A 460 -11.86 -1.21 -24.26
N ASN A 461 -11.23 -0.02 -24.20
CA ASN A 461 -9.86 0.12 -23.71
C ASN A 461 -9.74 -0.29 -22.24
N GLY A 462 -10.72 0.08 -21.41
CA GLY A 462 -10.77 -0.33 -20.00
C GLY A 462 -10.85 -1.85 -19.84
N LEU A 463 -11.70 -2.52 -20.62
CA LEU A 463 -11.83 -3.98 -20.61
C LEU A 463 -10.52 -4.66 -21.07
N GLN A 464 -9.89 -4.16 -22.12
CA GLN A 464 -8.60 -4.69 -22.58
C GLN A 464 -7.51 -4.57 -21.51
N ARG A 465 -7.44 -3.43 -20.82
CA ARG A 465 -6.50 -3.22 -19.70
C ARG A 465 -6.79 -4.16 -18.53
N LEU A 466 -8.06 -4.42 -18.24
CA LEU A 466 -8.48 -5.36 -17.20
C LEU A 466 -8.04 -6.79 -17.54
N GLU A 467 -8.21 -7.22 -18.79
CA GLU A 467 -7.73 -8.53 -19.25
C GLU A 467 -6.21 -8.67 -19.10
N ASN A 468 -5.45 -7.66 -19.52
CA ASN A 468 -4.00 -7.63 -19.38
C ASN A 468 -3.57 -7.70 -17.91
N LEU A 469 -4.25 -6.95 -17.03
CA LEU A 469 -3.98 -6.97 -15.59
C LEU A 469 -4.28 -8.35 -14.96
N ARG A 470 -5.39 -8.99 -15.37
CA ARG A 470 -5.70 -10.36 -14.94
C ARG A 470 -4.63 -11.34 -15.41
N ALA A 471 -4.12 -11.22 -16.63
CA ALA A 471 -3.01 -12.05 -17.10
C ALA A 471 -1.73 -11.81 -16.27
N TRP A 472 -1.36 -10.55 -16.05
CA TRP A 472 -0.18 -10.15 -15.28
C TRP A 472 -0.20 -10.68 -13.84
N THR A 473 -1.32 -10.55 -13.14
CA THR A 473 -1.46 -11.06 -11.76
C THR A 473 -1.34 -12.59 -11.66
N HIS A 474 -1.57 -13.33 -12.75
CA HIS A 474 -1.37 -14.78 -12.84
C HIS A 474 0.02 -15.17 -13.36
N GLY A 475 0.98 -14.23 -13.36
CA GLY A 475 2.36 -14.49 -13.78
C GLY A 475 2.56 -14.64 -15.29
N LYS A 476 1.56 -14.25 -16.11
CA LYS A 476 1.65 -14.26 -17.58
C LYS A 476 2.11 -12.90 -18.09
N ALA A 477 3.28 -12.46 -17.65
CA ALA A 477 3.89 -11.23 -18.15
C ALA A 477 4.76 -11.53 -19.38
N ASP A 478 4.70 -10.65 -20.38
CA ASP A 478 5.51 -10.71 -21.61
C ASP A 478 6.90 -10.07 -21.44
N GLY A 479 7.33 -9.82 -20.20
CA GLY A 479 8.60 -9.20 -19.90
C GLY A 479 9.79 -10.18 -19.99
N PRO A 480 11.02 -9.67 -19.81
CA PRO A 480 12.21 -10.50 -19.91
C PRO A 480 12.26 -11.56 -18.80
N PRO A 481 13.03 -12.65 -18.97
CA PRO A 481 13.25 -13.64 -17.92
C PRO A 481 13.74 -12.99 -16.63
N ILE A 482 13.24 -13.41 -15.47
CA ILE A 482 13.66 -12.79 -14.20
C ILE A 482 15.16 -12.93 -13.92
N GLU A 483 15.80 -13.95 -14.47
CA GLU A 483 17.24 -14.20 -14.44
C GLU A 483 18.05 -13.14 -15.18
N SER A 484 17.44 -12.40 -16.11
CA SER A 484 18.08 -11.30 -16.83
C SER A 484 18.36 -10.07 -15.95
N HIS A 485 17.84 -10.06 -14.72
CA HIS A 485 18.01 -8.95 -13.79
C HIS A 485 18.81 -9.42 -12.55
N PRO A 486 20.09 -9.03 -12.42
CA PRO A 486 21.03 -9.59 -11.44
C PRO A 486 20.69 -9.30 -9.96
N GLN A 487 19.63 -8.54 -9.71
CA GLN A 487 19.14 -8.29 -8.34
C GLN A 487 18.36 -9.50 -7.76
N TRP A 488 17.90 -10.44 -8.59
CA TRP A 488 16.99 -11.53 -8.19
C TRP A 488 17.64 -12.92 -8.15
N GLU A 489 18.98 -13.00 -8.12
CA GLU A 489 19.75 -14.25 -8.09
C GLU A 489 19.56 -15.07 -6.79
N SER A 490 19.05 -14.44 -5.71
CA SER A 490 18.63 -15.11 -4.47
C SER A 490 17.16 -14.80 -4.21
N GLY A 491 16.34 -15.82 -3.96
CA GLY A 491 14.89 -15.67 -3.70
C GLY A 491 14.57 -14.67 -2.59
N LEU A 492 13.32 -14.19 -2.57
CA LEU A 492 12.82 -13.22 -1.60
C LEU A 492 12.25 -13.85 -0.36
#